data_AF-A0A0E4H9S4-F1
#
_entry.id   AF-A0A0E4H9S4-F1
#
_cell.length_a   1.000
_cell.length_b   1.000
_cell.length_c   1.000
_cell.angle_alpha   90.00
_cell.angle_beta   90.00
_cell.angle_gamma   90.00
#
_symmetry.space_group_name_H-M   'P 1'
#
loop_
_entity.id
_entity.type
_entity.pdbx_description
1 polymer ?
#
loop_
_entity_poly.entity_id
_entity_poly.type
_entity_poly.pdbx_seq_one_letter_code
_entity_poly.pdbx_strand_id
1 'polypeptide(L)'
;MKDSAHKQEVLLLAVNGLCSLASVLAGTFLNVYLWKNQQNFAMIGWFTVAQQVTVGLSFWLGGKWVKEHNKMNALRLGLAVSGLFYLLVLWLGNRAVHYIWPLGLVLGIAIGLFWLAYNIVYFEITDAGNRDFFNGWMGLLGSFTGILGPWVSGWIISALHGERGYRLVFLLSLSIYGLAVVLSFFLKKRKSEGAYLWMEPWRELHRKSSAWRPAAAALVFQGLREGVFSFLIGLLVYIAAKQESKLGQFALITSAVALVSYWAAGKWFTPKLRSGGMLVGGILLVAVITPLLWKVSYGTLLIMGIGTSLFLPLYMLPMTSSVFDLMGESKESAGKRVELVVLRELCLMCGRMLGIFVFIAVLSVNDSPRVITWLLLLLGAAPLGSWAALHHLLKRKAAASLPQ
;
A
#
# COMPACT_ATOMS: atom_id res chain seq x y z
N MET A 1 16.06 29.48 11.74
CA MET A 1 14.86 28.92 11.04
C MET A 1 15.09 27.53 10.41
N LYS A 2 16.28 27.20 9.88
CA LYS A 2 16.57 25.85 9.36
C LYS A 2 16.54 24.74 10.42
N ASP A 3 17.05 24.98 11.64
CA ASP A 3 17.04 23.99 12.73
C ASP A 3 15.64 23.57 13.19
N SER A 4 14.65 24.47 13.15
CA SER A 4 13.28 24.14 13.54
C SER A 4 12.53 23.39 12.45
N ALA A 5 12.85 23.62 11.17
CA ALA A 5 12.32 22.86 10.04
C ALA A 5 12.87 21.43 10.04
N HIS A 6 14.19 21.27 10.21
CA HIS A 6 14.85 19.97 10.27
C HIS A 6 14.34 19.10 11.42
N LYS A 7 14.09 19.68 12.60
CA LYS A 7 13.48 18.95 13.73
C LYS A 7 12.06 18.43 13.42
N GLN A 8 11.28 19.14 12.61
CA GLN A 8 9.93 18.71 12.22
C GLN A 8 9.96 17.62 11.14
N GLU A 9 10.93 17.67 10.23
CA GLU A 9 11.20 16.60 9.26
C GLU A 9 11.53 15.28 9.96
N VAL A 10 12.50 15.31 10.88
CA VAL A 10 12.91 14.14 11.66
C VAL A 10 11.75 13.59 12.50
N LEU A 11 10.94 14.47 13.11
CA LEU A 11 9.78 14.05 13.87
C LEU A 11 8.71 13.38 12.99
N LEU A 12 8.44 13.91 11.80
CA LEU A 12 7.51 13.28 10.86
C LEU A 12 8.04 11.91 10.38
N LEU A 13 9.34 11.80 10.11
CA LEU A 13 9.99 10.53 9.78
C LEU A 13 9.85 9.51 10.92
N ALA A 14 10.07 9.94 12.17
CA ALA A 14 9.92 9.08 13.34
C ALA A 14 8.46 8.60 13.50
N VAL A 15 7.48 9.50 13.39
CA VAL A 15 6.06 9.14 13.46
C VAL A 15 5.68 8.16 12.34
N ASN A 16 6.14 8.39 11.11
CA ASN A 16 5.91 7.49 10.00
C ASN A 16 6.60 6.12 10.17
N GLY A 17 7.83 6.12 10.68
CA GLY A 17 8.59 4.91 10.96
C GLY A 17 7.92 4.04 12.02
N LEU A 18 7.45 4.64 13.12
CA LEU A 18 6.69 3.95 14.15
C LEU A 18 5.36 3.41 13.62
N CYS A 19 4.61 4.23 12.87
CA CYS A 19 3.35 3.80 12.26
C CYS A 19 3.55 2.65 11.29
N SER A 20 4.59 2.72 10.44
CA SER A 20 4.94 1.66 9.49
C SER A 20 5.36 0.38 10.22
N LEU A 21 6.20 0.50 11.26
CA LEU A 21 6.61 -0.64 12.08
C LEU A 21 5.42 -1.33 12.73
N ALA A 22 4.54 -0.59 13.40
CA ALA A 22 3.35 -1.13 14.04
C ALA A 22 2.40 -1.78 13.02
N SER A 23 2.20 -1.13 11.86
CA SER A 23 1.38 -1.66 10.78
C SER A 23 1.92 -2.97 10.22
N VAL A 24 3.23 -3.09 10.02
CA VAL A 24 3.84 -4.28 9.42
C VAL A 24 3.93 -5.43 10.43
N LEU A 25 4.23 -5.13 11.72
CA LEU A 25 4.30 -6.12 12.80
C LEU A 25 3.01 -6.92 12.93
N ALA A 26 1.87 -6.22 13.05
CA ALA A 26 0.58 -6.87 13.24
C ALA A 26 -0.18 -7.12 11.94
N GLY A 27 -0.11 -6.19 10.97
CA GLY A 27 -0.88 -6.26 9.73
C GLY A 27 -0.50 -7.45 8.85
N THR A 28 0.77 -7.86 8.83
CA THR A 28 1.21 -9.04 8.06
C THR A 28 0.50 -10.33 8.49
N PHE A 29 0.21 -10.44 9.78
CA PHE A 29 -0.38 -11.63 10.39
C PHE A 29 -1.88 -11.49 10.67
N LEU A 30 -2.48 -10.31 10.45
CA LEU A 30 -3.89 -10.07 10.70
C LEU A 30 -4.80 -10.99 9.87
N ASN A 31 -4.54 -11.12 8.57
CA ASN A 31 -5.33 -12.01 7.71
C ASN A 31 -5.13 -13.49 8.08
N VAL A 32 -3.93 -13.86 8.53
CA VAL A 32 -3.65 -15.21 9.05
C VAL A 32 -4.40 -15.45 10.36
N TYR A 33 -4.45 -14.46 11.24
CA TYR A 33 -5.20 -14.53 12.50
C TYR A 33 -6.69 -14.78 12.26
N LEU A 34 -7.30 -14.06 11.32
CA LEU A 34 -8.70 -14.28 10.92
C LEU A 34 -8.90 -15.67 10.30
N TRP A 35 -7.99 -16.08 9.41
CA TRP A 35 -8.03 -17.40 8.77
C TRP A 35 -7.96 -18.57 9.76
N LYS A 36 -7.13 -18.47 10.79
CA LYS A 36 -6.98 -19.52 11.81
C LYS A 36 -8.27 -19.76 12.59
N ASN A 37 -9.04 -18.70 12.83
CA ASN A 37 -10.30 -18.78 13.54
C ASN A 37 -11.44 -19.30 12.64
N GLN A 38 -11.42 -18.95 11.35
CA GLN A 38 -12.37 -19.50 10.37
C GLN A 38 -11.75 -19.52 8.96
N GLN A 39 -11.57 -20.73 8.43
CA GLN A 39 -10.90 -21.02 7.15
C GLN A 39 -11.83 -20.73 5.96
N ASN A 40 -12.17 -19.45 5.75
CA ASN A 40 -13.07 -19.02 4.69
C ASN A 40 -12.46 -17.83 3.92
N PHE A 41 -12.13 -18.06 2.64
CA PHE A 41 -11.56 -17.03 1.78
C PHE A 41 -12.53 -15.85 1.54
N ALA A 42 -13.82 -16.13 1.36
CA ALA A 42 -14.82 -15.10 1.15
C ALA A 42 -14.93 -14.16 2.36
N MET A 43 -14.78 -14.68 3.59
CA MET A 43 -14.75 -13.86 4.81
C MET A 43 -13.60 -12.83 4.79
N ILE A 44 -12.39 -13.25 4.40
CA ILE A 44 -11.24 -12.35 4.28
C ILE A 44 -11.44 -11.36 3.12
N GLY A 45 -12.06 -11.81 2.02
CA GLY A 45 -12.48 -10.94 0.93
C GLY A 45 -13.39 -9.81 1.42
N TRP A 46 -14.48 -10.14 2.12
CA TRP A 46 -15.44 -9.17 2.64
C TRP A 46 -14.84 -8.23 3.71
N PHE A 47 -13.97 -8.74 4.58
CA PHE A 47 -13.16 -7.90 5.47
C PHE A 47 -12.37 -6.83 4.69
N THR A 48 -11.73 -7.25 3.59
CA THR A 48 -10.93 -6.36 2.75
C THR A 48 -11.81 -5.39 1.94
N VAL A 49 -13.02 -5.79 1.50
CA VAL A 49 -13.99 -4.88 0.88
C VAL A 49 -14.37 -3.75 1.86
N ALA A 50 -14.76 -4.09 3.08
CA ALA A 50 -15.12 -3.10 4.11
C ALA A 50 -13.98 -2.11 4.37
N GLN A 51 -12.75 -2.63 4.44
CA GLN A 51 -11.54 -1.82 4.56
C GLN A 51 -11.38 -0.87 3.36
N GLN A 52 -11.39 -1.37 2.12
CA GLN A 52 -11.12 -0.54 0.93
C GLN A 52 -12.17 0.53 0.69
N VAL A 53 -13.45 0.21 0.88
CA VAL A 53 -14.55 1.20 0.81
C VAL A 53 -14.27 2.35 1.76
N THR A 54 -13.87 2.02 2.99
CA THR A 54 -13.69 3.04 4.03
C THR A 54 -12.39 3.82 3.86
N VAL A 55 -11.34 3.22 3.29
CA VAL A 55 -10.14 3.96 2.87
C VAL A 55 -10.53 5.04 1.85
N GLY A 56 -11.25 4.69 0.79
CA GLY A 56 -11.65 5.66 -0.23
C GLY A 56 -12.60 6.73 0.28
N LEU A 57 -13.58 6.35 1.11
CA LEU A 57 -14.46 7.32 1.78
C LEU A 57 -13.68 8.28 2.69
N SER A 58 -12.70 7.77 3.43
CA SER A 58 -11.85 8.60 4.29
C SER A 58 -10.98 9.57 3.49
N PHE A 59 -10.46 9.15 2.32
CA PHE A 59 -9.78 10.06 1.40
C PHE A 59 -10.73 11.13 0.85
N TRP A 60 -11.91 10.73 0.38
CA TRP A 60 -12.85 11.63 -0.25
C TRP A 60 -13.45 12.66 0.72
N LEU A 61 -13.92 12.22 1.89
CA LEU A 61 -14.48 13.07 2.94
C LEU A 61 -13.40 13.82 3.71
N GLY A 62 -12.31 13.12 4.06
CA GLY A 62 -11.18 13.70 4.77
C GLY A 62 -10.43 14.75 3.95
N GLY A 63 -10.52 14.70 2.61
CA GLY A 63 -9.90 15.68 1.71
C GLY A 63 -10.32 17.11 2.04
N LYS A 64 -11.61 17.33 2.33
CA LYS A 64 -12.12 18.63 2.80
C LYS A 64 -11.48 19.05 4.11
N TRP A 65 -11.45 18.14 5.09
CA TRP A 65 -10.88 18.44 6.40
C TRP A 65 -9.39 18.78 6.31
N VAL A 66 -8.63 18.03 5.53
CA VAL A 66 -7.19 18.26 5.39
C VAL A 66 -6.89 19.55 4.63
N LYS A 67 -7.71 19.91 3.63
CA LYS A 67 -7.51 21.11 2.82
C LYS A 67 -7.99 22.40 3.49
N GLU A 68 -9.10 22.36 4.22
CA GLU A 68 -9.72 23.56 4.80
C GLU A 68 -9.48 23.70 6.30
N HIS A 69 -9.23 22.59 7.01
CA HIS A 69 -9.08 22.57 8.47
C HIS A 69 -7.69 22.03 8.87
N ASN A 70 -7.53 21.65 10.13
CA ASN A 70 -6.24 21.20 10.65
C ASN A 70 -5.93 19.75 10.23
N LYS A 71 -5.06 19.61 9.22
CA LYS A 71 -4.51 18.33 8.73
C LYS A 71 -3.83 17.47 9.81
N MET A 72 -3.26 18.07 10.86
CA MET A 72 -2.66 17.31 11.97
C MET A 72 -3.70 16.53 12.78
N ASN A 73 -4.95 17.02 12.85
CA ASN A 73 -6.00 16.30 13.57
C ASN A 73 -6.38 15.03 12.82
N ALA A 74 -6.42 15.06 11.49
CA ALA A 74 -6.66 13.86 10.67
C ALA A 74 -5.53 12.84 10.85
N LEU A 75 -4.27 13.28 10.85
CA LEU A 75 -3.11 12.40 11.08
C LEU A 75 -3.19 11.73 12.46
N ARG A 76 -3.44 12.51 13.52
CA ARG A 76 -3.58 12.00 14.90
C ARG A 76 -4.75 11.05 15.06
N LEU A 77 -5.89 11.38 14.45
CA LEU A 77 -7.08 10.54 14.47
C LEU A 77 -6.80 9.21 13.77
N GLY A 78 -6.13 9.20 12.61
CA GLY A 78 -5.71 7.97 11.94
C GLY A 78 -4.84 7.07 12.82
N LEU A 79 -3.85 7.65 13.51
CA LEU A 79 -3.00 6.90 14.47
C LEU A 79 -3.81 6.36 15.67
N ALA A 80 -4.70 7.17 16.25
CA ALA A 80 -5.53 6.77 17.39
C ALA A 80 -6.51 5.65 17.01
N VAL A 81 -7.16 5.76 15.84
CA VAL A 81 -8.07 4.72 15.32
C VAL A 81 -7.29 3.45 14.96
N SER A 82 -6.02 3.56 14.53
CA SER A 82 -5.15 2.38 14.33
C SER A 82 -4.90 1.64 15.64
N GLY A 83 -4.61 2.36 16.73
CA GLY A 83 -4.51 1.77 18.07
C GLY A 83 -5.84 1.14 18.51
N LEU A 84 -6.95 1.86 18.35
CA LEU A 84 -8.28 1.34 18.66
C LEU A 84 -8.59 0.04 17.91
N PHE A 85 -8.22 -0.06 16.64
CA PHE A 85 -8.40 -1.27 15.84
C PHE A 85 -7.73 -2.48 16.51
N TYR A 86 -6.44 -2.39 16.85
CA TYR A 86 -5.73 -3.51 17.48
C TYR A 86 -6.24 -3.81 18.89
N LEU A 87 -6.68 -2.79 19.62
CA LEU A 87 -7.36 -2.98 20.90
C LEU A 87 -8.67 -3.78 20.74
N LEU A 88 -9.49 -3.45 19.74
CA LEU A 88 -10.73 -4.18 19.43
C LEU A 88 -10.44 -5.63 19.02
N VAL A 89 -9.43 -5.86 18.17
CA VAL A 89 -9.02 -7.22 17.78
C VAL A 89 -8.58 -8.04 19.01
N LEU A 90 -7.78 -7.45 19.90
CA LEU A 90 -7.34 -8.08 21.15
C LEU A 90 -8.52 -8.40 22.09
N TRP A 91 -9.47 -7.47 22.21
CA TRP A 91 -10.65 -7.62 23.08
C TRP A 91 -11.63 -8.67 22.56
N LEU A 92 -11.88 -8.69 21.24
CA LEU A 92 -12.78 -9.65 20.61
C LEU A 92 -12.17 -11.06 20.58
N GLY A 93 -10.84 -11.18 20.45
CA GLY A 93 -10.15 -12.45 20.33
C GLY A 93 -10.76 -13.31 19.22
N ASN A 94 -11.12 -14.55 19.54
CA ASN A 94 -11.64 -15.51 18.57
C ASN A 94 -13.02 -15.10 18.01
N ARG A 95 -13.73 -14.17 18.65
CA ARG A 95 -15.00 -13.62 18.13
C ARG A 95 -14.78 -12.59 17.01
N ALA A 96 -13.55 -12.16 16.74
CA ALA A 96 -13.24 -11.16 15.70
C ALA A 96 -13.78 -11.54 14.31
N VAL A 97 -13.86 -12.83 13.99
CA VAL A 97 -14.42 -13.35 12.72
C VAL A 97 -15.90 -13.01 12.51
N HIS A 98 -16.65 -12.77 13.59
CA HIS A 98 -18.06 -12.34 13.49
C HIS A 98 -18.21 -10.83 13.27
N TYR A 99 -17.12 -10.06 13.45
CA TYR A 99 -17.11 -8.60 13.37
C TYR A 99 -16.20 -8.08 12.24
N ILE A 100 -15.99 -8.88 11.19
CA ILE A 100 -15.16 -8.49 10.03
C ILE A 100 -15.58 -7.16 9.40
N TRP A 101 -16.88 -6.87 9.36
CA TRP A 101 -17.39 -5.63 8.78
C TRP A 101 -16.98 -4.43 9.64
N PRO A 102 -17.39 -4.33 10.93
CA PRO A 102 -16.90 -3.26 11.81
C PRO A 102 -15.37 -3.15 11.87
N LEU A 103 -14.65 -4.27 11.97
CA LEU A 103 -13.20 -4.27 12.02
C LEU A 103 -12.56 -3.73 10.74
N GLY A 104 -13.07 -4.16 9.57
CA GLY A 104 -12.63 -3.66 8.27
C GLY A 104 -12.90 -2.18 8.11
N LEU A 105 -14.10 -1.71 8.52
CA LEU A 105 -14.44 -0.27 8.51
C LEU A 105 -13.45 0.53 9.36
N VAL A 106 -13.23 0.14 10.63
CA VAL A 106 -12.31 0.84 11.54
C VAL A 106 -10.89 0.86 10.98
N LEU A 107 -10.39 -0.27 10.47
CA LEU A 107 -9.07 -0.32 9.84
C LEU A 107 -8.97 0.58 8.61
N GLY A 108 -10.02 0.62 7.79
CA GLY A 108 -10.08 1.48 6.61
C GLY A 108 -10.08 2.97 6.96
N ILE A 109 -10.81 3.39 8.02
CA ILE A 109 -10.75 4.77 8.55
C ILE A 109 -9.33 5.10 8.99
N ALA A 110 -8.71 4.20 9.75
CA ALA A 110 -7.37 4.38 10.28
C ALA A 110 -6.33 4.63 9.17
N ILE A 111 -6.31 3.74 8.18
CA ILE A 111 -5.42 3.80 7.01
C ILE A 111 -5.72 5.06 6.19
N GLY A 112 -6.99 5.31 5.88
CA GLY A 112 -7.40 6.43 5.03
C GLY A 112 -7.03 7.79 5.61
N LEU A 113 -7.34 8.02 6.89
CA LEU A 113 -7.02 9.28 7.57
C LEU A 113 -5.51 9.49 7.72
N PHE A 114 -4.77 8.44 8.08
CA PHE A 114 -3.31 8.53 8.23
C PHE A 114 -2.65 8.89 6.90
N TRP A 115 -2.90 8.11 5.85
CA TRP A 115 -2.22 8.29 4.56
C TRP A 115 -2.62 9.56 3.84
N LEU A 116 -3.89 9.97 3.91
CA LEU A 116 -4.33 11.24 3.36
C LEU A 116 -3.57 12.41 4.00
N ALA A 117 -3.59 12.48 5.34
CA ALA A 117 -2.93 13.56 6.06
C ALA A 117 -1.41 13.51 5.87
N TYR A 118 -0.82 12.32 5.94
CA TYR A 118 0.62 12.12 5.74
C TYR A 118 1.09 12.61 4.38
N ASN A 119 0.42 12.20 3.29
CA ASN A 119 0.77 12.61 1.93
C ASN A 119 0.78 14.13 1.78
N ILE A 120 -0.19 14.82 2.37
CA ILE A 120 -0.32 16.27 2.26
C ILE A 120 0.75 16.98 3.10
N VAL A 121 0.98 16.51 4.33
CA VAL A 121 2.01 17.06 5.22
C VAL A 121 3.41 16.83 4.64
N TYR A 122 3.64 15.68 4.03
CA TYR A 122 4.89 15.37 3.32
C TYR A 122 5.21 16.44 2.26
N PHE A 123 4.23 16.83 1.44
CA PHE A 123 4.43 17.88 0.42
C PHE A 123 4.70 19.28 0.99
N GLU A 124 4.30 19.55 2.22
CA GLU A 124 4.48 20.85 2.89
C GLU A 124 5.77 20.94 3.73
N ILE A 125 6.30 19.78 4.13
CA ILE A 125 7.53 19.68 4.90
C ILE A 125 8.73 19.48 3.97
N THR A 126 8.51 18.92 2.77
CA THR A 126 9.58 18.63 1.81
C THR A 126 9.67 19.65 0.67
N ASP A 127 10.77 20.38 0.66
CA ASP A 127 11.18 21.32 -0.38
C ASP A 127 12.31 20.72 -1.24
N ALA A 128 12.66 21.39 -2.33
CA ALA A 128 13.72 20.91 -3.23
C ALA A 128 15.07 20.64 -2.53
N GLY A 129 15.37 21.35 -1.43
CA GLY A 129 16.64 21.21 -0.70
C GLY A 129 16.71 20.09 0.34
N ASN A 130 15.58 19.57 0.84
CA ASN A 130 15.55 18.55 1.90
C ASN A 130 14.83 17.25 1.47
N ARG A 131 14.16 17.25 0.31
CA ARG A 131 13.38 16.10 -0.19
C ARG A 131 14.22 14.85 -0.37
N ASP A 132 15.47 14.99 -0.83
CA ASP A 132 16.37 13.85 -1.02
C ASP A 132 16.78 13.20 0.31
N PHE A 133 17.08 14.03 1.33
CA PHE A 133 17.35 13.55 2.69
C PHE A 133 16.12 12.84 3.26
N PHE A 134 14.94 13.46 3.17
CA PHE A 134 13.71 12.90 3.71
C PHE A 134 13.35 11.58 3.02
N ASN A 135 13.44 11.52 1.69
CA ASN A 135 13.14 10.32 0.91
C ASN A 135 14.15 9.20 1.18
N GLY A 136 15.44 9.53 1.33
CA GLY A 136 16.47 8.56 1.69
C GLY A 136 16.18 7.88 3.03
N TRP A 137 15.88 8.67 4.07
CA TRP A 137 15.53 8.13 5.39
C TRP A 137 14.18 7.43 5.42
N MET A 138 13.18 7.93 4.70
CA MET A 138 11.89 7.24 4.54
C MET A 138 12.09 5.87 3.92
N GLY A 139 12.89 5.77 2.85
CA GLY A 139 13.22 4.51 2.19
C GLY A 139 13.94 3.55 3.13
N LEU A 140 14.91 4.04 3.91
CA LEU A 140 15.65 3.22 4.87
C LEU A 140 14.75 2.70 5.99
N LEU A 141 13.92 3.56 6.61
CA LEU A 141 12.96 3.16 7.63
C LEU A 141 11.91 2.18 7.09
N GLY A 142 11.39 2.45 5.88
CA GLY A 142 10.43 1.55 5.20
C GLY A 142 11.03 0.17 4.95
N SER A 143 12.29 0.12 4.51
CA SER A 143 12.99 -1.13 4.24
C SER A 143 13.29 -1.90 5.54
N PHE A 144 13.76 -1.20 6.57
CA PHE A 144 14.05 -1.79 7.87
C PHE A 144 12.79 -2.41 8.51
N THR A 145 11.70 -1.64 8.55
CA THR A 145 10.41 -2.10 9.11
C THR A 145 9.78 -3.20 8.27
N GLY A 146 9.87 -3.13 6.94
CA GLY A 146 9.36 -4.14 6.01
C GLY A 146 10.13 -5.47 6.02
N ILE A 147 11.42 -5.46 6.37
CA ILE A 147 12.25 -6.67 6.51
C ILE A 147 12.09 -7.26 7.91
N LEU A 148 12.32 -6.46 8.95
CA LEU A 148 12.39 -6.96 10.33
C LEU A 148 11.02 -7.18 10.95
N GLY A 149 10.02 -6.35 10.62
CA GLY A 149 8.68 -6.43 11.21
C GLY A 149 8.06 -7.83 11.06
N PRO A 150 7.86 -8.34 9.84
CA PRO A 150 7.25 -9.65 9.63
C PRO A 150 8.08 -10.80 10.19
N TRP A 151 9.41 -10.68 10.11
CA TRP A 151 10.32 -11.72 10.57
C TRP A 151 10.30 -11.87 12.10
N VAL A 152 10.44 -10.76 12.83
CA VAL A 152 10.36 -10.73 14.29
C VAL A 152 8.97 -11.16 14.75
N SER A 153 7.90 -10.64 14.15
CA SER A 153 6.53 -11.06 14.48
C SER A 153 6.31 -12.55 14.24
N GLY A 154 6.74 -13.09 13.10
CA GLY A 154 6.61 -14.51 12.78
C GLY A 154 7.36 -15.41 13.74
N TRP A 155 8.56 -14.98 14.17
CA TRP A 155 9.33 -15.68 15.19
C TRP A 155 8.64 -15.64 16.57
N ILE A 156 8.20 -14.46 17.04
CA ILE A 156 7.46 -14.31 18.30
C ILE A 156 6.20 -15.17 18.31
N ILE A 157 5.42 -15.14 17.23
CA ILE A 157 4.17 -15.90 17.12
C ILE A 157 4.42 -17.40 17.19
N SER A 158 5.48 -17.87 16.53
CA SER A 158 5.84 -19.29 16.53
C SER A 158 6.38 -19.74 17.90
N ALA A 159 7.23 -18.92 18.54
CA ALA A 159 7.84 -19.24 19.82
C ALA A 159 6.82 -19.28 20.98
N LEU A 160 5.77 -18.45 20.92
CA LEU A 160 4.74 -18.35 21.95
C LEU A 160 3.46 -19.15 21.62
N HIS A 161 3.58 -20.23 20.84
CA HIS A 161 2.47 -21.14 20.55
C HIS A 161 1.22 -20.45 19.98
N GLY A 162 1.39 -19.60 18.96
CA GLY A 162 0.27 -19.01 18.23
C GLY A 162 -0.45 -17.93 19.02
N GLU A 163 -1.53 -18.28 19.74
CA GLU A 163 -2.47 -17.30 20.33
C GLU A 163 -1.78 -16.28 21.26
N ARG A 164 -0.91 -16.73 22.17
CA ARG A 164 -0.18 -15.81 23.07
C ARG A 164 0.76 -14.91 22.27
N GLY A 165 1.36 -15.46 21.21
CA GLY A 165 2.21 -14.72 20.30
C GLY A 165 1.48 -13.65 19.50
N TYR A 166 0.29 -13.95 18.97
CA TYR A 166 -0.56 -12.94 18.31
C TYR A 166 -0.94 -11.82 19.27
N ARG A 167 -1.35 -12.16 20.50
CA ARG A 167 -1.66 -11.15 21.53
C ARG A 167 -0.46 -10.26 21.84
N LEU A 168 0.73 -10.85 21.97
CA LEU A 168 1.94 -10.06 22.22
C LEU A 168 2.28 -9.13 21.05
N VAL A 169 2.25 -9.62 19.80
CA VAL A 169 2.53 -8.80 18.61
C VAL A 169 1.52 -7.66 18.45
N PHE A 170 0.23 -7.92 18.69
CA PHE A 170 -0.81 -6.89 18.64
C PHE A 170 -0.65 -5.87 19.78
N LEU A 171 -0.25 -6.31 20.98
CA LEU A 171 0.03 -5.40 22.11
C LEU A 171 1.27 -4.53 21.86
N LEU A 172 2.32 -5.09 21.26
CA LEU A 172 3.50 -4.33 20.84
C LEU A 172 3.13 -3.28 19.80
N SER A 173 2.33 -3.67 18.80
CA SER A 173 1.86 -2.74 17.75
C SER A 173 0.98 -1.64 18.34
N LEU A 174 0.07 -1.98 19.26
CA LEU A 174 -0.75 -1.02 20.00
C LEU A 174 0.11 -0.02 20.79
N SER A 175 1.12 -0.50 21.51
CA SER A 175 2.06 0.34 22.26
C SER A 175 2.82 1.30 21.35
N ILE A 176 3.29 0.81 20.19
CA ILE A 176 3.99 1.63 19.19
C ILE A 176 3.05 2.69 18.58
N TYR A 177 1.79 2.35 18.29
CA TYR A 177 0.80 3.35 17.87
C TYR A 177 0.54 4.40 18.96
N GLY A 178 0.44 4.00 20.22
CA GLY A 178 0.33 4.92 21.36
C GLY A 178 1.50 5.90 21.41
N LEU A 179 2.72 5.40 21.26
CA LEU A 179 3.92 6.25 21.17
C LEU A 179 3.88 7.18 19.96
N ALA A 180 3.46 6.70 18.79
CA ALA A 180 3.32 7.52 17.59
C ALA A 180 2.29 8.64 17.78
N VAL A 181 1.16 8.37 18.44
CA VAL A 181 0.16 9.39 18.81
C VAL A 181 0.80 10.45 19.70
N VAL A 182 1.49 10.05 20.78
CA VAL A 182 2.18 11.00 21.68
C VAL A 182 3.18 11.87 20.91
N LEU A 183 4.04 11.26 20.08
CA LEU A 183 5.04 12.00 19.28
C LEU A 183 4.38 12.95 18.27
N SER A 184 3.24 12.56 17.70
CA SER A 184 2.52 13.40 16.74
C SER A 184 1.95 14.69 17.34
N PHE A 185 1.82 14.79 18.68
CA PHE A 185 1.43 16.04 19.34
C PHE A 185 2.50 17.14 19.23
N PHE A 186 3.77 16.76 19.09
CA PHE A 186 4.89 17.68 18.92
C PHE A 186 5.05 18.19 17.47
N LEU A 187 4.25 17.67 16.52
CA LEU A 187 4.15 18.21 15.17
C LEU A 187 3.37 19.53 15.21
N LYS A 188 3.95 20.57 14.62
CA LYS A 188 3.35 21.91 14.57
C LYS A 188 2.13 21.91 13.64
N LYS A 189 1.08 22.62 14.08
CA LYS A 189 -0.05 22.95 13.21
C LYS A 189 0.44 23.82 12.04
N ARG A 190 -0.04 23.52 10.83
CA ARG A 190 0.26 24.28 9.61
C ARG A 190 -1.01 24.91 9.08
N LYS A 191 -0.89 26.10 8.48
CA LYS A 191 -2.02 26.78 7.85
C LYS A 191 -2.54 25.93 6.68
N SER A 192 -3.83 25.99 6.48
CA SER A 192 -4.53 25.32 5.39
C SER A 192 -4.98 26.40 4.43
N GLU A 193 -4.63 26.25 3.15
CA GLU A 193 -4.86 27.26 2.12
C GLU A 193 -5.73 26.67 1.00
N GLY A 194 -6.77 27.42 0.64
CA GLY A 194 -7.70 27.07 -0.43
C GLY A 194 -8.95 26.31 0.01
N ALA A 195 -9.90 26.19 -0.91
CA ALA A 195 -11.14 25.44 -0.74
C ALA A 195 -11.04 24.06 -1.38
N TYR A 196 -11.76 23.08 -0.84
CA TYR A 196 -11.80 21.73 -1.39
C TYR A 196 -12.79 21.63 -2.56
N LEU A 197 -12.27 21.22 -3.71
CA LEU A 197 -13.04 21.09 -4.94
C LEU A 197 -13.54 19.65 -5.08
N TRP A 198 -14.69 19.36 -4.48
CA TRP A 198 -15.32 18.02 -4.45
C TRP A 198 -15.42 17.34 -5.82
N MET A 199 -15.73 18.11 -6.86
CA MET A 199 -15.95 17.62 -8.22
C MET A 199 -14.70 17.62 -9.10
N GLU A 200 -13.55 18.06 -8.57
CA GLU A 200 -12.31 18.12 -9.36
C GLU A 200 -11.85 16.75 -9.87
N PRO A 201 -11.88 15.65 -9.07
CA PRO A 201 -11.58 14.32 -9.58
C PRO A 201 -12.44 13.94 -10.79
N TRP A 202 -13.74 14.24 -10.74
CA TRP A 202 -14.67 13.95 -11.81
C TRP A 202 -14.42 14.83 -13.05
N ARG A 203 -14.18 16.12 -12.84
CA ARG A 203 -13.88 17.10 -13.91
C ARG A 203 -12.62 16.72 -14.68
N GLU A 204 -11.55 16.34 -13.99
CA GLU A 204 -10.31 15.91 -14.62
C GLU A 204 -10.49 14.64 -15.48
N LEU A 205 -11.30 13.69 -15.01
CA LEU A 205 -11.60 12.48 -15.79
C LEU A 205 -12.48 12.75 -17.02
N HIS A 206 -13.35 13.76 -16.98
CA HIS A 206 -14.25 14.10 -18.09
C HIS A 206 -13.62 15.01 -19.14
N ARG A 207 -12.50 15.64 -18.81
CA ARG A 207 -11.77 16.50 -19.75
C ARG A 207 -11.14 15.65 -20.85
N LYS A 208 -11.61 15.83 -22.11
CA LYS A 208 -11.24 14.99 -23.27
C LYS A 208 -9.72 14.82 -23.46
N SER A 209 -8.94 15.87 -23.21
CA SER A 209 -7.48 15.90 -23.39
C SER A 209 -6.66 15.72 -22.10
N SER A 210 -7.30 15.35 -20.97
CA SER A 210 -6.56 15.20 -19.71
C SER A 210 -5.70 13.93 -19.72
N ALA A 211 -4.43 14.09 -19.35
CA ALA A 211 -3.52 12.99 -19.12
C ALA A 211 -3.93 12.12 -17.90
N TRP A 212 -4.87 12.60 -17.07
CA TRP A 212 -5.45 11.82 -15.98
C TRP A 212 -6.31 10.65 -16.45
N ARG A 213 -6.89 10.67 -17.65
CA ARG A 213 -7.71 9.56 -18.16
C ARG A 213 -6.91 8.26 -18.33
N PRO A 214 -5.80 8.23 -19.11
CA PRO A 214 -4.95 7.05 -19.19
C PRO A 214 -4.27 6.71 -17.85
N ALA A 215 -3.90 7.72 -17.04
CA ALA A 215 -3.33 7.47 -15.72
C ALA A 215 -4.33 6.79 -14.77
N ALA A 216 -5.59 7.21 -14.77
CA ALA A 216 -6.68 6.62 -13.99
C ALA A 216 -6.94 5.17 -14.41
N ALA A 217 -7.01 4.89 -15.71
CA ALA A 217 -7.15 3.53 -16.20
C ALA A 217 -5.99 2.64 -15.71
N ALA A 218 -4.76 3.14 -15.77
CA ALA A 218 -3.60 2.41 -15.27
C ALA A 218 -3.60 2.21 -13.74
N LEU A 219 -4.10 3.19 -12.98
CA LEU A 219 -4.29 3.06 -11.53
C LEU A 219 -5.38 2.02 -11.19
N VAL A 220 -6.44 1.91 -11.98
CA VAL A 220 -7.44 0.84 -11.81
C VAL A 220 -6.81 -0.54 -12.04
N PHE A 221 -6.00 -0.72 -13.09
CA PHE A 221 -5.27 -1.97 -13.32
C PHE A 221 -4.24 -2.26 -12.22
N GLN A 222 -3.55 -1.23 -11.70
CA GLN A 222 -2.68 -1.38 -10.54
C GLN A 222 -3.47 -1.88 -9.32
N GLY A 223 -4.58 -1.21 -9.02
CA GLY A 223 -5.46 -1.57 -7.92
C GLY A 223 -6.00 -2.99 -8.04
N LEU A 224 -6.34 -3.43 -9.26
CA LEU A 224 -6.86 -4.78 -9.55
C LEU A 224 -5.95 -5.88 -9.00
N ARG A 225 -4.63 -5.76 -9.25
CA ARG A 225 -3.64 -6.69 -8.69
C ARG A 225 -3.48 -6.50 -7.18
N GLU A 226 -3.29 -5.27 -6.73
CA GLU A 226 -3.04 -4.96 -5.31
C GLU A 226 -4.15 -5.43 -4.38
N GLY A 227 -5.41 -5.34 -4.82
CA GLY A 227 -6.58 -5.66 -4.02
C GLY A 227 -6.57 -7.09 -3.49
N VAL A 228 -6.05 -8.03 -4.28
CA VAL A 228 -6.00 -9.46 -3.91
C VAL A 228 -4.60 -9.88 -3.47
N PHE A 229 -3.55 -9.43 -4.16
CA PHE A 229 -2.17 -9.84 -3.86
C PHE A 229 -1.70 -9.38 -2.49
N SER A 230 -2.22 -8.26 -1.98
CA SER A 230 -1.84 -7.70 -0.68
C SER A 230 -2.12 -8.63 0.51
N PHE A 231 -3.12 -9.50 0.42
CA PHE A 231 -3.44 -10.46 1.49
C PHE A 231 -3.28 -11.92 1.05
N LEU A 232 -3.64 -12.26 -0.20
CA LEU A 232 -3.73 -13.65 -0.65
C LEU A 232 -2.36 -14.33 -0.68
N ILE A 233 -1.30 -13.62 -1.09
CA ILE A 233 0.04 -14.21 -1.16
C ILE A 233 0.53 -14.60 0.24
N GLY A 234 0.42 -13.70 1.21
CA GLY A 234 0.82 -13.98 2.59
C GLY A 234 -0.01 -15.13 3.20
N LEU A 235 -1.31 -15.16 2.90
CA LEU A 235 -2.20 -16.22 3.33
C LEU A 235 -1.82 -17.58 2.72
N LEU A 236 -1.54 -17.65 1.41
CA LEU A 236 -1.11 -18.88 0.74
C LEU A 236 0.23 -19.39 1.26
N VAL A 237 1.18 -18.49 1.54
CA VAL A 237 2.47 -18.85 2.15
C VAL A 237 2.23 -19.49 3.52
N TYR A 238 1.36 -18.91 4.34
CA TYR A 238 0.98 -19.51 5.62
C TYR A 238 0.30 -20.87 5.44
N ILE A 239 -0.71 -20.99 4.56
CA ILE A 239 -1.43 -22.24 4.31
C ILE A 239 -0.48 -23.35 3.84
N ALA A 240 0.46 -23.03 2.95
CA ALA A 240 1.42 -23.97 2.40
C ALA A 240 2.51 -24.38 3.42
N ALA A 241 2.93 -23.45 4.29
CA ALA A 241 4.00 -23.70 5.26
C ALA A 241 3.50 -24.21 6.62
N LYS A 242 2.23 -23.94 6.96
CA LYS A 242 1.59 -24.21 8.26
C LYS A 242 2.36 -23.66 9.47
N GLN A 243 3.19 -22.63 9.25
CA GLN A 243 4.05 -22.01 10.27
C GLN A 243 4.15 -20.51 10.03
N GLU A 244 3.94 -19.71 11.08
CA GLU A 244 4.02 -18.25 11.04
C GLU A 244 5.46 -17.76 10.81
N SER A 245 6.46 -18.47 11.34
CA SER A 245 7.87 -18.17 11.12
C SER A 245 8.27 -18.26 9.65
N LYS A 246 7.67 -19.19 8.89
CA LYS A 246 7.90 -19.34 7.44
C LYS A 246 7.32 -18.18 6.64
N LEU A 247 6.17 -17.64 7.05
CA LEU A 247 5.64 -16.40 6.48
C LEU A 247 6.57 -15.21 6.79
N GLY A 248 7.09 -15.13 8.01
CA GLY A 248 8.09 -14.13 8.39
C GLY A 248 9.40 -14.25 7.58
N GLN A 249 9.91 -15.47 7.36
CA GLN A 249 11.08 -15.75 6.52
C GLN A 249 10.83 -15.38 5.06
N PHE A 250 9.67 -15.74 4.52
CA PHE A 250 9.26 -15.35 3.18
C PHE A 250 9.32 -13.82 3.02
N ALA A 251 8.68 -13.09 3.93
CA ALA A 251 8.68 -11.63 3.91
C ALA A 251 10.11 -11.05 4.03
N LEU A 252 10.96 -11.59 4.90
CA LEU A 252 12.36 -11.18 5.02
C LEU A 252 13.11 -11.32 3.69
N ILE A 253 13.04 -12.49 3.06
CA ILE A 253 13.74 -12.78 1.81
C ILE A 253 13.21 -11.87 0.69
N THR A 254 11.88 -11.78 0.54
CA THR A 254 11.27 -10.96 -0.52
C THR A 254 11.54 -9.48 -0.32
N SER A 255 11.52 -8.98 0.92
CA SER A 255 11.81 -7.57 1.21
C SER A 255 13.29 -7.24 1.01
N ALA A 256 14.21 -8.14 1.34
CA ALA A 256 15.64 -7.96 1.07
C ALA A 256 15.95 -7.92 -0.43
N VAL A 257 15.34 -8.83 -1.22
CA VAL A 257 15.45 -8.80 -2.69
C VAL A 257 14.86 -7.51 -3.23
N ALA A 258 13.65 -7.12 -2.78
CA ALA A 258 12.99 -5.90 -3.24
C ALA A 258 13.84 -4.66 -2.95
N LEU A 259 14.48 -4.57 -1.78
CA LEU A 259 15.39 -3.46 -1.44
C LEU A 259 16.51 -3.31 -2.46
N VAL A 260 17.22 -4.40 -2.77
CA VAL A 260 18.31 -4.40 -3.75
C VAL A 260 17.80 -4.06 -5.15
N SER A 261 16.64 -4.63 -5.53
CA SER A 261 16.05 -4.40 -6.84
C SER A 261 15.53 -2.98 -7.04
N TYR A 262 14.90 -2.37 -6.02
CA TYR A 262 14.50 -0.96 -6.06
C TYR A 262 15.71 -0.01 -6.06
N TRP A 263 16.77 -0.33 -5.33
CA TRP A 263 18.02 0.44 -5.38
C TRP A 263 18.66 0.39 -6.77
N ALA A 264 18.80 -0.82 -7.35
CA ALA A 264 19.35 -1.03 -8.68
C ALA A 264 18.51 -0.32 -9.76
N ALA A 265 17.19 -0.48 -9.71
CA ALA A 265 16.28 0.20 -10.62
C ALA A 265 16.35 1.72 -10.44
N GLY A 266 16.35 2.23 -9.21
CA GLY A 266 16.49 3.67 -8.95
C GLY A 266 17.78 4.27 -9.52
N LYS A 267 18.89 3.51 -9.52
CA LYS A 267 20.20 3.96 -10.02
C LYS A 267 20.31 3.90 -11.55
N TRP A 268 19.76 2.87 -12.20
CA TRP A 268 20.01 2.60 -13.63
C TRP A 268 18.81 2.88 -14.54
N PHE A 269 17.61 3.03 -13.98
CA PHE A 269 16.40 3.09 -14.77
C PHE A 269 16.06 4.53 -15.21
N THR A 270 16.41 4.83 -16.46
CA THR A 270 16.24 6.17 -17.04
C THR A 270 14.83 6.40 -17.60
N PRO A 271 14.38 7.67 -17.78
CA PRO A 271 13.08 7.99 -18.38
C PRO A 271 12.81 7.33 -19.73
N LYS A 272 13.84 7.17 -20.57
CA LYS A 272 13.77 6.53 -21.89
C LYS A 272 13.40 5.04 -21.80
N LEU A 273 13.86 4.37 -20.75
CA LEU A 273 13.60 2.94 -20.53
C LEU A 273 12.25 2.68 -19.86
N ARG A 274 11.52 3.71 -19.38
CA ARG A 274 10.31 3.53 -18.57
C ARG A 274 9.22 2.71 -19.27
N SER A 275 8.92 2.98 -20.54
CA SER A 275 7.86 2.24 -21.25
C SER A 275 8.25 0.79 -21.53
N GLY A 276 9.47 0.55 -22.01
CA GLY A 276 9.97 -0.80 -22.29
C GLY A 276 10.14 -1.62 -21.01
N GLY A 277 10.73 -1.02 -19.97
CA GLY A 277 10.91 -1.65 -18.67
C GLY A 277 9.58 -1.99 -17.99
N MET A 278 8.56 -1.13 -18.10
CA MET A 278 7.24 -1.43 -17.58
C MET A 278 6.59 -2.63 -18.28
N LEU A 279 6.74 -2.76 -19.60
CA LEU A 279 6.23 -3.92 -20.35
C LEU A 279 6.96 -5.21 -19.95
N VAL A 280 8.31 -5.18 -19.98
CA VAL A 280 9.14 -6.33 -19.61
C VAL A 280 8.88 -6.75 -18.16
N GLY A 281 8.80 -5.78 -17.25
CA GLY A 281 8.41 -6.00 -15.86
C GLY A 281 7.03 -6.65 -15.75
N GLY A 282 6.03 -6.17 -16.48
CA GLY A 282 4.70 -6.77 -16.52
C GLY A 282 4.70 -8.23 -17.00
N ILE A 283 5.43 -8.55 -18.08
CA ILE A 283 5.55 -9.92 -18.61
C ILE A 283 6.24 -10.83 -17.59
N LEU A 284 7.35 -10.37 -17.02
CA LEU A 284 8.10 -11.14 -16.02
C LEU A 284 7.28 -11.36 -14.73
N LEU A 285 6.48 -10.37 -14.32
CA LEU A 285 5.57 -10.50 -13.18
C LEU A 285 4.45 -11.54 -13.40
N VAL A 286 4.09 -11.83 -14.64
CA VAL A 286 3.19 -12.96 -14.98
C VAL A 286 3.99 -14.27 -14.99
N ALA A 287 5.17 -14.26 -15.62
CA ALA A 287 6.02 -15.44 -15.73
C ALA A 287 6.38 -16.04 -14.36
N VAL A 288 6.66 -15.22 -13.34
CA VAL A 288 7.00 -15.69 -11.99
C VAL A 288 5.86 -16.39 -11.26
N ILE A 289 4.61 -16.26 -11.74
CA ILE A 289 3.43 -16.95 -11.18
C ILE A 289 3.29 -18.36 -11.79
N THR A 290 3.80 -18.60 -13.01
CA THR A 290 3.67 -19.88 -13.71
C THR A 290 4.17 -21.11 -12.95
N PRO A 291 5.21 -21.05 -12.07
CA PRO A 291 5.60 -22.21 -11.26
C PRO A 291 4.48 -22.76 -10.37
N LEU A 292 3.50 -21.93 -9.99
CA LEU A 292 2.36 -22.33 -9.17
C LEU A 292 1.36 -23.23 -9.93
N LEU A 293 1.43 -23.31 -11.26
CA LEU A 293 0.57 -24.19 -12.07
C LEU A 293 0.91 -25.66 -11.87
N TRP A 294 2.18 -25.99 -11.61
CA TRP A 294 2.59 -27.36 -11.30
C TRP A 294 2.17 -27.77 -9.90
N LYS A 295 2.54 -26.97 -8.89
CA LYS A 295 2.23 -27.25 -7.50
C LYS A 295 2.26 -25.97 -6.66
N VAL A 296 1.22 -25.76 -5.86
CA VAL A 296 1.22 -24.72 -4.81
C VAL A 296 1.93 -25.29 -3.58
N SER A 297 3.11 -24.76 -3.27
CA SER A 297 3.95 -25.17 -2.14
C SER A 297 4.74 -23.96 -1.63
N TYR A 298 5.32 -24.07 -0.44
CA TYR A 298 6.17 -23.00 0.09
C TYR A 298 7.33 -22.64 -0.86
N GLY A 299 7.97 -23.63 -1.49
CA GLY A 299 9.07 -23.40 -2.43
C GLY A 299 8.64 -22.65 -3.70
N THR A 300 7.52 -23.06 -4.33
CA THR A 300 7.01 -22.39 -5.52
C THR A 300 6.48 -20.99 -5.22
N LEU A 301 5.89 -20.78 -4.04
CA LEU A 301 5.51 -19.44 -3.56
C LEU A 301 6.73 -18.56 -3.30
N LEU A 302 7.81 -19.12 -2.72
CA LEU A 302 9.06 -18.40 -2.48
C LEU A 302 9.72 -17.96 -3.80
N ILE A 303 9.75 -18.83 -4.82
CA ILE A 303 10.23 -18.49 -6.17
C ILE A 303 9.40 -17.33 -6.75
N MET A 304 8.06 -17.43 -6.68
CA MET A 304 7.17 -16.35 -7.14
C MET A 304 7.41 -15.05 -6.36
N GLY A 305 7.60 -15.12 -5.05
CA GLY A 305 7.88 -13.96 -4.19
C GLY A 305 9.19 -13.28 -4.54
N ILE A 306 10.29 -14.04 -4.66
CA ILE A 306 11.60 -13.54 -5.07
C ILE A 306 11.53 -12.91 -6.45
N GLY A 307 10.92 -13.61 -7.42
CA GLY A 307 10.75 -13.10 -8.77
C GLY A 307 9.90 -11.83 -8.82
N THR A 308 8.81 -11.79 -8.05
CA THR A 308 7.98 -10.58 -7.92
C THR A 308 8.82 -9.42 -7.36
N SER A 309 9.54 -9.64 -6.26
CA SER A 309 10.42 -8.61 -5.67
C SER A 309 11.50 -8.11 -6.63
N LEU A 310 12.03 -8.99 -7.48
CA LEU A 310 13.06 -8.64 -8.46
C LEU A 310 12.53 -7.75 -9.58
N PHE A 311 11.32 -8.04 -10.09
CA PHE A 311 10.78 -7.38 -11.29
C PHE A 311 9.73 -6.31 -11.02
N LEU A 312 9.13 -6.26 -9.82
CA LEU A 312 8.14 -5.26 -9.45
C LEU A 312 8.64 -3.81 -9.60
N PRO A 313 9.90 -3.44 -9.29
CA PRO A 313 10.39 -2.08 -9.48
C PRO A 313 10.32 -1.59 -10.93
N LEU A 314 10.50 -2.49 -11.91
CA LEU A 314 10.40 -2.16 -13.34
C LEU A 314 9.00 -1.68 -13.73
N TYR A 315 7.98 -2.16 -13.01
CA TYR A 315 6.59 -1.76 -13.17
C TYR A 315 6.21 -0.57 -12.27
N MET A 316 6.56 -0.62 -10.99
CA MET A 316 6.10 0.36 -9.99
C MET A 316 6.75 1.74 -10.15
N LEU A 317 8.02 1.82 -10.59
CA LEU A 317 8.71 3.10 -10.76
C LEU A 317 8.10 3.94 -11.91
N PRO A 318 7.88 3.41 -13.13
CA PRO A 318 7.15 4.12 -14.20
C PRO A 318 5.77 4.55 -13.77
N MET A 319 5.02 3.66 -13.10
CA MET A 319 3.66 3.93 -12.64
C MET A 319 3.64 5.13 -11.70
N THR A 320 4.43 5.05 -10.63
CA THR A 320 4.46 6.08 -9.58
C THR A 320 4.96 7.40 -10.14
N SER A 321 6.10 7.42 -10.84
CA SER A 321 6.64 8.66 -11.40
C SER A 321 5.65 9.31 -12.38
N SER A 322 5.00 8.54 -13.26
CA SER A 322 4.07 9.11 -14.24
C SER A 322 2.90 9.83 -13.58
N VAL A 323 2.33 9.25 -12.52
CA VAL A 323 1.19 9.83 -11.80
C VAL A 323 1.60 11.05 -10.98
N PHE A 324 2.73 10.98 -10.27
CA PHE A 324 3.23 12.11 -9.48
C PHE A 324 3.65 13.30 -10.36
N ASP A 325 4.25 13.04 -11.53
CA ASP A 325 4.59 14.09 -12.48
C ASP A 325 3.34 14.87 -12.94
N LEU A 326 2.19 14.21 -13.13
CA LEU A 326 0.92 14.87 -13.50
C LEU A 326 0.41 15.80 -12.38
N MET A 327 0.66 15.46 -11.12
CA MET A 327 0.33 16.32 -9.98
C MET A 327 1.24 17.55 -9.88
N GLY A 328 2.43 17.50 -10.50
CA GLY A 328 3.44 18.56 -10.48
C GLY A 328 3.57 19.37 -11.76
N GLU A 329 2.79 19.06 -12.80
CA GLU A 329 2.97 19.62 -14.16
C GLU A 329 2.70 21.12 -14.27
N SER A 330 1.78 21.67 -13.46
CA SER A 330 1.40 23.08 -13.52
C SER A 330 1.16 23.70 -12.15
N LYS A 331 1.21 25.04 -12.07
CA LYS A 331 0.81 25.79 -10.86
C LYS A 331 -0.66 25.53 -10.48
N GLU A 332 -1.51 25.29 -11.46
CA GLU A 332 -2.92 24.92 -11.23
C GLU A 332 -3.04 23.54 -10.59
N SER A 333 -2.30 22.54 -11.10
CA SER A 333 -2.23 21.20 -10.52
C SER A 333 -1.69 21.23 -9.09
N ALA A 334 -0.72 22.11 -8.83
CA ALA A 334 -0.16 22.30 -7.49
C ALA A 334 -1.20 22.83 -6.47
N GLY A 335 -2.12 23.72 -6.89
CA GLY A 335 -3.23 24.20 -6.06
C GLY A 335 -4.33 23.17 -5.83
N LYS A 336 -4.36 22.10 -6.63
CA LYS A 336 -5.35 21.02 -6.60
C LYS A 336 -4.77 19.69 -6.09
N ARG A 337 -3.58 19.71 -5.46
CA ARG A 337 -2.86 18.48 -5.03
C ARG A 337 -3.71 17.55 -4.18
N VAL A 338 -4.49 18.08 -3.24
CA VAL A 338 -5.36 17.25 -2.37
C VAL A 338 -6.37 16.49 -3.22
N GLU A 339 -7.05 17.17 -4.13
CA GLU A 339 -8.04 16.59 -5.02
C GLU A 339 -7.43 15.57 -5.98
N LEU A 340 -6.24 15.83 -6.51
CA LEU A 340 -5.54 14.88 -7.38
C LEU A 340 -5.06 13.64 -6.62
N VAL A 341 -4.65 13.78 -5.35
CA VAL A 341 -4.35 12.66 -4.45
C VAL A 341 -5.61 11.83 -4.18
N VAL A 342 -6.75 12.49 -3.95
CA VAL A 342 -8.05 11.82 -3.81
C VAL A 342 -8.44 11.08 -5.10
N LEU A 343 -8.31 11.72 -6.26
CA LEU A 343 -8.55 11.09 -7.56
C LEU A 343 -7.72 9.81 -7.73
N ARG A 344 -6.41 9.90 -7.45
CA ARG A 344 -5.50 8.75 -7.51
C ARG A 344 -5.98 7.60 -6.63
N GLU A 345 -6.32 7.88 -5.37
CA GLU A 345 -6.74 6.84 -4.43
C GLU A 345 -8.10 6.24 -4.79
N LEU A 346 -9.04 7.05 -5.29
CA LEU A 346 -10.33 6.54 -5.78
C LEU A 346 -10.16 5.60 -6.97
N CYS A 347 -9.25 5.90 -7.91
CA CYS A 347 -8.93 4.99 -9.02
C CYS A 347 -8.32 3.67 -8.52
N LEU A 348 -7.39 3.73 -7.57
CA LEU A 348 -6.81 2.53 -6.95
C LEU A 348 -7.88 1.72 -6.21
N MET A 349 -8.74 2.38 -5.43
CA MET A 349 -9.84 1.75 -4.70
C MET A 349 -10.78 1.01 -5.65
N CYS A 350 -11.21 1.65 -6.75
CA CYS A 350 -12.06 0.99 -7.76
C CYS A 350 -11.40 -0.27 -8.32
N GLY A 351 -10.11 -0.21 -8.65
CA GLY A 351 -9.33 -1.36 -9.07
C GLY A 351 -9.29 -2.46 -8.01
N ARG A 352 -8.93 -2.12 -6.77
CA ARG A 352 -8.83 -3.06 -5.65
C ARG A 352 -10.18 -3.73 -5.38
N MET A 353 -11.27 -2.97 -5.38
CA MET A 353 -12.62 -3.51 -5.22
C MET A 353 -12.98 -4.48 -6.35
N LEU A 354 -12.70 -4.13 -7.61
CA LEU A 354 -12.94 -5.05 -8.73
C LEU A 354 -12.17 -6.36 -8.55
N GLY A 355 -10.89 -6.30 -8.17
CA GLY A 355 -10.08 -7.49 -7.90
C GLY A 355 -10.63 -8.33 -6.77
N ILE A 356 -11.01 -7.70 -5.66
CA ILE A 356 -11.56 -8.39 -4.50
C ILE A 356 -12.92 -9.03 -4.83
N PHE A 357 -13.79 -8.36 -5.58
CA PHE A 357 -15.06 -8.95 -6.00
C PHE A 357 -14.88 -10.13 -6.95
N VAL A 358 -13.94 -10.04 -7.90
CA VAL A 358 -13.57 -11.20 -8.75
C VAL A 358 -13.04 -12.34 -7.88
N PHE A 359 -12.19 -12.05 -6.90
CA PHE A 359 -11.69 -13.04 -5.93
C PHE A 359 -12.82 -13.71 -5.13
N ILE A 360 -13.76 -12.93 -4.58
CA ILE A 360 -14.91 -13.46 -3.84
C ILE A 360 -15.76 -14.32 -4.77
N ALA A 361 -16.15 -13.81 -5.94
CA ALA A 361 -17.01 -14.53 -6.88
C ALA A 361 -16.41 -15.87 -7.31
N VAL A 362 -15.09 -15.92 -7.58
CA VAL A 362 -14.41 -17.14 -7.99
C VAL A 362 -14.27 -18.13 -6.83
N LEU A 363 -13.78 -17.68 -5.67
CA LEU A 363 -13.50 -18.58 -4.54
C LEU A 363 -14.74 -18.95 -3.71
N SER A 364 -15.86 -18.25 -3.86
CA SER A 364 -17.15 -18.69 -3.31
C SER A 364 -17.71 -19.91 -4.05
N VAL A 365 -17.26 -20.17 -5.28
CA VAL A 365 -17.69 -21.33 -6.08
C VAL A 365 -16.68 -22.48 -5.95
N ASN A 366 -15.39 -22.19 -6.06
CA ASN A 366 -14.34 -23.22 -6.02
C ASN A 366 -13.02 -22.65 -5.47
N ASP A 367 -12.57 -23.18 -4.34
CA ASP A 367 -11.35 -22.76 -3.64
C ASP A 367 -10.15 -23.72 -3.88
N SER A 368 -10.23 -24.56 -4.92
CA SER A 368 -9.14 -25.47 -5.25
C SER A 368 -7.85 -24.71 -5.61
N PRO A 369 -6.67 -25.28 -5.31
CA PRO A 369 -5.39 -24.64 -5.61
C PRO A 369 -5.22 -24.22 -7.07
N ARG A 370 -5.80 -24.97 -8.02
CA ARG A 370 -5.76 -24.64 -9.45
C ARG A 370 -6.54 -23.37 -9.77
N VAL A 371 -7.75 -23.23 -9.21
CA VAL A 371 -8.59 -22.03 -9.41
C VAL A 371 -7.92 -20.80 -8.82
N ILE A 372 -7.32 -20.93 -7.63
CA ILE A 372 -6.54 -19.85 -7.01
C ILE A 372 -5.36 -19.44 -7.91
N THR A 373 -4.60 -20.40 -8.46
CA THR A 373 -3.49 -20.09 -9.36
C THR A 373 -3.95 -19.39 -10.65
N TRP A 374 -5.07 -19.81 -11.24
CA TRP A 374 -5.63 -19.14 -12.42
C TRP A 374 -6.09 -17.72 -12.11
N LEU A 375 -6.71 -17.51 -10.95
CA LEU A 375 -7.06 -16.17 -10.46
C LEU A 375 -5.81 -15.29 -10.29
N LEU A 376 -4.74 -15.83 -9.70
CA LEU A 376 -3.46 -15.13 -9.56
C LEU A 376 -2.84 -14.78 -10.92
N LEU A 377 -2.94 -15.64 -11.93
CA LEU A 377 -2.46 -15.33 -13.28
C LEU A 377 -3.28 -14.21 -13.94
N LEU A 378 -4.61 -14.29 -13.85
CA LEU A 378 -5.53 -13.28 -14.40
C LEU A 378 -5.26 -11.90 -13.79
N LEU A 379 -5.29 -11.80 -12.46
CA LEU A 379 -5.03 -10.56 -11.75
C LEU A 379 -3.55 -10.15 -11.84
N GLY A 380 -2.66 -11.12 -11.94
CA GLY A 380 -1.22 -10.94 -12.10
C GLY A 380 -0.84 -10.29 -13.42
N ALA A 381 -1.69 -10.41 -14.45
CA ALA A 381 -1.54 -9.77 -15.76
C ALA A 381 -1.97 -8.30 -15.78
N ALA A 382 -2.61 -7.78 -14.73
CA ALA A 382 -3.05 -6.39 -14.67
C ALA A 382 -1.95 -5.33 -14.94
N PRO A 383 -0.67 -5.51 -14.55
CA PRO A 383 0.44 -4.62 -14.94
C PRO A 383 0.56 -4.38 -16.45
N LEU A 384 0.18 -5.35 -17.29
CA LEU A 384 0.16 -5.20 -18.76
C LEU A 384 -0.95 -4.23 -19.20
N GLY A 385 -2.11 -4.27 -18.54
CA GLY A 385 -3.19 -3.31 -18.75
C GLY A 385 -2.78 -1.89 -18.34
N SER A 386 -2.09 -1.75 -17.21
CA SER A 386 -1.51 -0.48 -16.79
C SER A 386 -0.52 0.07 -17.81
N TRP A 387 0.33 -0.80 -18.38
CA TRP A 387 1.28 -0.40 -19.41
C TRP A 387 0.58 0.06 -20.68
N ALA A 388 -0.42 -0.70 -21.15
CA ALA A 388 -1.19 -0.35 -22.34
C ALA A 388 -1.85 1.04 -22.20
N ALA A 389 -2.40 1.34 -21.02
CA ALA A 389 -3.00 2.63 -20.72
C ALA A 389 -1.98 3.78 -20.68
N LEU A 390 -0.80 3.58 -20.08
CA LEU A 390 0.22 4.64 -19.93
C LEU A 390 1.22 4.75 -21.10
N HIS A 391 1.25 3.78 -22.01
CA HIS A 391 2.29 3.66 -23.04
C HIS A 391 2.52 4.96 -23.82
N HIS A 392 1.44 5.62 -24.27
CA HIS A 392 1.54 6.86 -25.03
C HIS A 392 2.08 8.04 -24.20
N LEU A 393 1.70 8.14 -22.93
CA LEU A 393 2.22 9.17 -22.02
C LEU A 393 3.72 8.99 -21.76
N LEU A 394 4.14 7.74 -21.54
CA LEU A 394 5.56 7.41 -21.31
C LEU A 394 6.42 7.71 -22.53
N LYS A 395 5.95 7.38 -23.75
CA LYS A 395 6.66 7.69 -24.99
C LYS A 395 6.80 9.18 -25.24
N ARG A 396 5.75 9.97 -25.01
CA ARG A 396 5.79 11.44 -25.17
C ARG A 396 6.85 12.08 -24.26
N LYS A 397 6.92 11.67 -23.00
CA LYS A 397 7.94 12.15 -22.05
C LYS A 397 9.36 11.73 -22.45
N ALA A 398 9.52 10.49 -22.92
CA ALA A 398 10.82 10.03 -23.40
C ALA A 398 11.33 10.89 -24.58
N ALA A 399 10.44 11.24 -25.52
CA ALA A 399 10.77 12.12 -26.65
C ALA A 399 11.14 13.55 -26.19
N ALA A 400 10.43 14.10 -25.21
CA ALA A 400 10.72 15.43 -24.64
C ALA A 400 12.04 15.49 -23.84
N SER A 401 12.61 14.35 -23.44
CA SER A 401 13.87 14.27 -22.68
C SER A 401 15.14 14.13 -23.54
N LEU A 402 14.99 14.13 -24.87
CA LEU A 402 16.13 14.17 -25.79
C LEU A 402 16.64 15.62 -25.88
N PRO A 403 17.95 15.87 -25.77
CA PRO A 403 18.50 17.19 -26.09
C PRO A 403 18.14 17.50 -27.55
N GLN A 404 17.57 18.69 -27.77
CA GLN A 404 17.34 19.24 -29.11
C GLN A 404 18.65 19.58 -29.80
#